data_AF-A0A1N6F464-F1
#
_entry.id   AF-A0A1N6F464-F1
#
_cell.length_a   1.000
_cell.length_b   1.000
_cell.length_c   1.000
_cell.angle_alpha   90.00
_cell.angle_beta   90.00
_cell.angle_gamma   90.00
#
_symmetry.space_group_name_H-M   'P 1'
#
loop_
_entity.id
_entity.type
_entity.pdbx_description
1 polymer ?
#
loop_
_entity_poly.entity_id
_entity_poly.type
_entity_poly.pdbx_seq_one_letter_code
_entity_poly.pdbx_strand_id
1 'polypeptide(L)'
;MNRRPLGLVAAAYAAVVLWVTIGPAPWRTEGHQLDGGILNPEAWTAPVTWTTGYLAEIAFNVAIFLPVGVLAALLTPRRRWPLAMAAGFGFTVFIELVQVLEPARISDPRDLVMNTTGAVLGVLIVVFARGVRRAGLVAAALVEQVPVAAADAAAHAAAIDSVVAEHEHAQEHALATAQVDRAA
;
A
#
# COMPACT_ATOMS: atom_id res chain seq x y z
N MET A 1 10.89 5.55 -14.10
CA MET A 1 10.24 6.74 -13.48
C MET A 1 11.24 7.47 -12.61
N ASN A 2 11.56 8.72 -12.95
CA ASN A 2 12.36 9.59 -12.11
C ASN A 2 11.59 9.85 -10.81
N ARG A 3 12.09 9.40 -9.65
CA ARG A 3 11.45 9.63 -8.34
C ARG A 3 11.74 11.02 -7.75
N ARG A 4 12.62 11.78 -8.40
CA ARG A 4 13.03 13.14 -8.01
C ARG A 4 11.86 14.10 -7.70
N PRO A 5 10.83 14.25 -8.56
CA PRO A 5 9.71 15.16 -8.26
C PRO A 5 8.94 14.72 -7.00
N LEU A 6 8.73 13.42 -6.80
CA LEU A 6 8.07 12.90 -5.60
C LEU A 6 8.90 13.17 -4.35
N GLY A 7 10.23 13.03 -4.44
CA GLY A 7 11.15 13.38 -3.36
C GLY A 7 11.08 14.86 -2.98
N LEU A 8 11.00 15.75 -3.98
CA LEU A 8 10.83 17.20 -3.74
C LEU A 8 9.49 17.52 -3.08
N VAL A 9 8.39 16.90 -3.53
CA VAL A 9 7.07 17.06 -2.89
C VAL A 9 7.11 16.57 -1.45
N ALA A 10 7.75 15.42 -1.19
CA ALA A 10 7.89 14.90 0.16
C ALA A 10 8.73 15.81 1.06
N ALA A 11 9.85 16.35 0.54
CA ALA A 11 10.69 17.28 1.28
C ALA A 11 9.95 18.60 1.58
N ALA A 12 9.25 19.16 0.60
CA ALA A 12 8.45 20.37 0.77
C ALA A 12 7.33 20.16 1.79
N TYR A 13 6.62 19.03 1.71
CA TYR A 13 5.56 18.70 2.66
C TYR A 13 6.12 18.46 4.08
N ALA A 14 7.24 17.76 4.20
CA ALA A 14 7.92 17.58 5.49
C ALA A 14 8.33 18.92 6.10
N ALA A 15 8.82 19.87 5.29
CA ALA A 15 9.13 21.22 5.75
C ALA A 15 7.88 21.98 6.24
N VAL A 16 6.74 21.83 5.56
CA VAL A 16 5.46 22.40 6.03
C VAL A 16 5.05 21.77 7.36
N VAL A 17 5.13 20.45 7.51
CA VAL A 17 4.79 19.77 8.76
C VAL A 17 5.71 20.25 9.89
N LEU A 18 7.03 20.30 9.67
CA LEU A 18 7.98 20.82 10.66
C LEU A 18 7.69 22.28 11.04
N TRP A 19 7.32 23.11 10.06
CA TRP A 19 6.93 24.49 10.33
C TRP A 19 5.64 24.59 11.14
N VAL A 20 4.66 23.72 10.88
CA VAL A 20 3.41 23.66 11.65
C VAL A 20 3.63 23.14 13.08
N THR A 21 4.45 22.10 13.26
CA THR A 21 4.62 21.42 14.56
C THR A 21 5.69 22.05 15.45
N ILE A 22 6.77 22.58 14.86
CA ILE A 22 7.90 23.18 15.58
C ILE A 22 7.92 24.71 15.38
N GLY A 23 7.68 25.17 14.16
CA GLY A 23 7.78 26.59 13.78
C GLY A 23 6.75 27.49 14.49
N PRO A 24 7.05 28.80 14.66
CA PRO A 24 6.35 29.70 15.59
C PRO A 24 4.86 29.81 15.27
N ALA A 25 4.03 29.01 15.95
CA ALA A 25 2.61 28.93 15.66
C ALA A 25 1.84 29.92 16.55
N PRO A 26 0.94 30.75 16.00
CA PRO A 26 0.17 31.74 16.77
C PRO A 26 -0.94 31.12 17.64
N TRP A 27 -1.29 29.85 17.43
CA TRP A 27 -2.32 29.08 18.15
C TRP A 27 -1.69 28.30 19.33
N ARG A 28 -1.11 29.04 20.27
CA ARG A 28 -0.48 28.48 21.47
C ARG A 28 -1.57 28.14 22.48
N THR A 29 -2.06 26.90 22.49
CA THR A 29 -2.89 26.38 23.57
C THR A 29 -1.97 26.04 24.74
N GLU A 30 -1.87 26.94 25.73
CA GLU A 30 -1.29 26.58 27.02
C GLU A 30 -2.16 25.48 27.64
N GLY A 31 -1.58 24.30 27.87
CA GLY A 31 -2.35 23.15 28.32
C GLY A 31 -1.49 21.93 28.61
N HIS A 32 -1.21 21.76 29.90
CA HIS A 32 -0.78 20.55 30.62
C HIS A 32 0.13 19.55 29.90
N GLN A 33 1.43 19.66 30.19
CA GLN A 33 2.31 18.50 30.25
C GLN A 33 3.20 18.50 31.46
N LEU A 34 3.60 17.30 31.83
CA LEU A 34 4.66 17.04 32.77
C LEU A 34 6.01 17.29 32.08
N ASP A 35 6.96 17.87 32.81
CA ASP A 35 8.30 18.13 32.31
C ASP A 35 8.92 16.86 31.72
N GLY A 36 9.64 17.00 30.59
CA GLY A 36 10.31 15.91 29.90
C GLY A 36 9.48 15.18 28.83
N GLY A 37 8.19 15.48 28.68
CA GLY A 37 7.37 15.04 27.55
C GLY A 37 7.41 13.54 27.29
N ILE A 38 7.68 13.11 26.06
CA ILE A 38 7.79 11.67 25.71
C ILE A 38 8.91 10.93 26.44
N LEU A 39 9.90 11.64 27.02
CA LEU A 39 10.98 11.05 27.81
C LEU A 39 10.59 10.83 29.27
N ASN A 40 9.48 11.41 29.73
CA ASN A 40 8.96 11.23 31.07
C ASN A 40 8.00 10.03 31.13
N PRO A 41 8.34 8.93 31.84
CA PRO A 41 7.46 7.77 31.95
C PRO A 41 6.09 8.07 32.57
N GLU A 42 6.00 9.07 33.45
CA GLU A 42 4.75 9.49 34.06
C GLU A 42 3.79 10.07 33.02
N ALA A 43 4.29 10.82 32.04
CA ALA A 43 3.48 11.42 30.97
C ALA A 43 2.70 10.36 30.17
N TRP A 44 3.26 9.16 30.00
CA TRP A 44 2.60 8.07 29.29
C TRP A 44 1.43 7.44 30.05
N THR A 45 1.44 7.51 31.38
CA THR A 45 0.44 6.85 32.23
C THR A 45 -0.50 7.86 32.90
N ALA A 46 -0.16 9.15 32.87
CA ALA A 46 -0.97 10.19 33.46
C ALA A 46 -2.33 10.31 32.75
N PRO A 47 -3.47 10.28 33.49
CA PRO A 47 -4.79 10.43 32.90
C PRO A 47 -4.95 11.74 32.11
N VAL A 48 -4.30 12.82 32.56
CA VAL A 48 -4.39 14.15 31.93
C VAL A 48 -3.96 14.12 30.46
N THR A 49 -2.90 13.37 30.13
CA THR A 49 -2.38 13.19 28.76
C THR A 49 -3.46 12.67 27.81
N TRP A 50 -4.28 11.72 28.27
CA TRP A 50 -5.21 10.97 27.44
C TRP A 50 -6.67 11.46 27.50
N THR A 51 -6.99 12.34 28.45
CA THR A 51 -8.37 12.80 28.71
C THR A 51 -8.59 14.29 28.46
N THR A 52 -7.53 15.07 28.32
CA THR A 52 -7.60 16.49 27.98
C THR A 52 -7.36 16.74 26.49
N GLY A 53 -7.45 17.99 26.03
CA GLY A 53 -7.24 18.39 24.63
C GLY A 53 -8.52 18.39 23.81
N TYR A 54 -8.52 19.21 22.75
CA TYR A 54 -9.68 19.32 21.87
C TYR A 54 -9.65 18.20 20.82
N LEU A 55 -10.82 17.61 20.52
CA LEU A 55 -10.95 16.63 19.44
C LEU A 55 -10.41 17.15 18.10
N ALA A 56 -10.55 18.46 17.86
CA ALA A 56 -10.00 19.12 16.67
C ALA A 56 -8.47 19.05 16.60
N GLU A 57 -7.75 19.19 17.71
CA GLU A 57 -6.28 19.08 17.78
C GLU A 57 -5.85 17.65 17.48
N ILE A 58 -6.51 16.67 18.12
CA ILE A 58 -6.29 15.24 17.90
C ILE A 58 -6.50 14.87 16.41
N ALA A 59 -7.62 15.31 15.83
CA ALA A 59 -7.94 15.06 14.43
C ALA A 59 -6.96 15.76 13.48
N PHE A 60 -6.52 16.97 13.81
CA PHE A 60 -5.54 17.71 13.04
C PHE A 60 -4.19 16.99 13.01
N ASN A 61 -3.71 16.50 14.15
CA ASN A 61 -2.48 15.69 14.25
C ASN A 61 -2.53 14.45 13.34
N VAL A 62 -3.63 13.70 13.36
CA VAL A 62 -3.82 12.57 12.44
C VAL A 62 -3.83 13.04 10.97
N ALA A 63 -4.57 14.11 10.66
CA ALA A 63 -4.78 14.59 9.30
C ALA A 63 -3.49 15.09 8.64
N ILE A 64 -2.64 15.85 9.35
CA ILE A 64 -1.41 16.38 8.77
C ILE A 64 -0.35 15.29 8.55
N PHE A 65 -0.38 14.20 9.33
CA PHE A 65 0.54 13.07 9.17
C PHE A 65 0.07 12.01 8.16
N LEU A 66 -1.22 11.99 7.80
CA LEU A 66 -1.73 11.08 6.78
C LEU A 66 -1.00 11.24 5.43
N PRO A 67 -0.78 12.45 4.88
CA PRO A 67 0.02 12.62 3.68
C PRO A 67 1.51 12.26 3.87
N VAL A 68 2.09 12.41 5.07
CA VAL A 68 3.46 11.94 5.37
C VAL A 68 3.55 10.43 5.12
N GLY A 69 2.60 9.67 5.66
CA GLY A 69 2.51 8.22 5.46
C GLY A 69 2.34 7.83 3.99
N VAL A 70 1.47 8.54 3.27
CA VAL A 70 1.27 8.33 1.83
C VAL A 70 2.57 8.54 1.05
N LEU A 71 3.24 9.68 1.26
CA LEU A 71 4.47 10.03 0.56
C LEU A 71 5.61 9.07 0.90
N ALA A 72 5.75 8.68 2.16
CA ALA A 72 6.71 7.67 2.60
C ALA A 72 6.47 6.32 1.90
N ALA A 73 5.21 5.86 1.80
CA ALA A 73 4.88 4.61 1.13
C ALA A 73 5.07 4.67 -0.38
N LEU A 74 4.87 5.84 -1.02
CA LEU A 74 5.12 6.07 -2.44
C LEU A 74 6.62 6.10 -2.77
N LEU A 75 7.44 6.68 -1.91
CA LEU A 75 8.91 6.70 -2.05
C LEU A 75 9.54 5.33 -1.79
N THR A 76 8.93 4.54 -0.90
CA THR A 76 9.42 3.22 -0.49
C THR A 76 9.06 2.13 -1.52
N PRO A 77 9.97 1.17 -1.82
CA PRO A 77 9.64 0.01 -2.64
C PRO A 77 8.43 -0.75 -2.10
N ARG A 78 7.57 -1.25 -3.00
CA ARG A 78 6.29 -1.90 -2.64
C ARG A 78 6.41 -3.00 -1.57
N ARG A 79 7.47 -3.83 -1.64
CA ARG A 79 7.71 -4.94 -0.70
C ARG A 79 8.21 -4.50 0.67
N ARG A 80 8.68 -3.26 0.82
CA ARG A 80 9.25 -2.71 2.06
C ARG A 80 8.31 -1.69 2.71
N TRP A 81 7.00 -1.79 2.49
CA TRP A 81 6.04 -0.86 3.10
C TRP A 81 6.14 -0.73 4.64
N PRO A 82 6.59 -1.74 5.42
CA PRO A 82 6.81 -1.52 6.86
C PRO A 82 7.91 -0.49 7.14
N LEU A 83 8.90 -0.34 6.25
CA LEU A 83 9.92 0.71 6.37
C LEU A 83 9.31 2.12 6.23
N ALA A 84 8.21 2.26 5.47
CA ALA A 84 7.50 3.53 5.39
C ALA A 84 6.78 3.87 6.71
N MET A 85 6.26 2.87 7.43
CA MET A 85 5.72 3.07 8.77
C MET A 85 6.80 3.44 9.77
N ALA A 86 7.94 2.74 9.74
CA ALA A 86 9.10 3.06 10.58
C ALA A 86 9.63 4.47 10.29
N ALA A 87 9.66 4.90 9.03
CA ALA A 87 10.04 6.26 8.66
C ALA A 87 9.03 7.30 9.17
N GLY A 88 7.73 7.03 9.06
CA GLY A 88 6.68 7.88 9.63
C GLY A 88 6.82 8.02 11.15
N PHE A 89 6.94 6.90 11.86
CA PHE A 89 7.17 6.90 13.31
C PHE A 89 8.49 7.58 13.71
N GLY A 90 9.57 7.33 12.97
CA GLY A 90 10.85 8.01 13.23
C GLY A 90 10.75 9.52 13.07
N PHE A 91 9.95 9.99 12.10
CA PHE A 91 9.70 11.41 11.89
C PHE A 91 8.84 12.04 13.00
N THR A 92 7.84 11.33 13.52
CA THR A 92 7.05 11.79 14.68
C THR A 92 7.90 11.86 15.94
N VAL A 93 8.67 10.81 16.23
CA VAL A 93 9.63 10.80 17.35
C VAL A 93 10.64 11.93 17.23
N PHE A 94 11.17 12.19 16.04
CA PHE A 94 12.09 13.30 15.81
C PHE A 94 11.47 14.65 16.20
N ILE A 95 10.22 14.91 15.81
CA ILE A 95 9.51 16.15 16.13
C ILE A 95 9.35 16.32 17.64
N GLU A 96 8.89 15.27 18.32
CA GLU A 96 8.70 15.26 19.77
C GLU A 96 10.03 15.49 20.52
N LEU A 97 11.11 14.82 20.09
CA LEU A 97 12.44 15.03 20.68
C LEU A 97 12.96 16.45 20.49
N VAL A 98 12.68 17.09 19.35
CA VAL A 98 13.01 18.50 19.15
C VAL A 98 12.18 19.39 20.07
N GLN A 99 10.89 19.09 20.25
CA GLN A 99 10.01 19.83 21.16
C GLN A 99 10.44 19.70 22.63
N VAL A 100 10.96 18.55 23.06
CA VAL A 100 11.54 18.39 24.42
C VAL A 100 12.69 19.38 24.67
N LEU A 101 13.45 19.74 23.64
CA LEU A 101 14.58 20.68 23.75
C LEU A 101 14.17 22.15 23.66
N GLU A 102 12.91 22.43 23.28
CA GLU A 102 12.39 23.79 23.04
C GLU A 102 11.47 24.19 24.21
N PRO A 103 11.89 25.11 25.10
CA PRO A 103 11.10 25.49 26.28
C PRO A 103 9.73 26.09 25.96
N ALA A 104 9.57 26.65 24.76
CA ALA A 104 8.29 27.17 24.30
C ALA A 104 7.36 26.09 23.71
N ARG A 105 7.78 24.82 23.72
CA ARG A 105 7.05 23.67 23.18
C ARG A 105 6.86 22.59 24.21
N ILE A 106 5.87 21.77 23.91
CA ILE A 106 5.24 20.81 24.78
C ILE A 106 5.22 19.51 23.95
N SER A 107 5.97 18.49 24.39
CA SER A 107 6.10 17.19 23.72
C SER A 107 5.15 16.16 24.35
N ASP A 108 4.11 15.74 23.61
CA ASP A 108 3.03 14.91 24.14
C ASP A 108 3.12 13.45 23.69
N PRO A 109 3.06 12.47 24.62
CA PRO A 109 2.79 11.09 24.25
C PRO A 109 1.52 10.92 23.40
N ARG A 110 0.47 11.70 23.63
CA ARG A 110 -0.75 11.68 22.82
C ARG A 110 -0.46 12.13 21.40
N ASP A 111 0.28 13.21 21.22
CA ASP A 111 0.61 13.77 19.90
C ASP A 111 1.49 12.81 19.11
N LEU A 112 2.48 12.20 19.77
CA LEU A 112 3.27 11.11 19.20
C LEU A 112 2.38 9.98 18.67
N VAL A 113 1.39 9.54 19.45
CA VAL A 113 0.44 8.48 19.04
C VAL A 113 -0.46 8.91 17.90
N MET A 114 -1.02 10.12 17.94
CA MET A 114 -1.94 10.62 16.91
C MET A 114 -1.22 10.87 15.58
N ASN A 115 -0.04 11.47 15.63
CA ASN A 115 0.81 11.68 14.46
C ASN A 115 1.22 10.32 13.84
N THR A 116 1.63 9.36 14.68
CA THR A 116 2.00 8.01 14.22
C THR A 116 0.81 7.30 13.60
N THR A 117 -0.39 7.45 14.17
CA THR A 117 -1.64 6.90 13.64
C THR A 117 -1.93 7.46 12.25
N GLY A 118 -1.83 8.78 12.07
CA GLY A 118 -1.96 9.41 10.75
C GLY A 118 -0.98 8.84 9.73
N ALA A 119 0.30 8.76 10.09
CA ALA A 119 1.33 8.21 9.21
C ALA A 119 1.06 6.73 8.83
N VAL A 120 0.66 5.89 9.79
CA VAL A 120 0.29 4.49 9.55
C VAL A 120 -0.90 4.39 8.60
N LEU A 121 -1.97 5.16 8.84
CA LEU A 121 -3.14 5.19 7.96
C LEU A 121 -2.78 5.61 6.53
N GLY A 122 -1.91 6.63 6.39
CA GLY A 122 -1.39 7.06 5.09
C GLY A 122 -0.65 5.94 4.34
N VAL A 123 0.19 5.19 5.04
CA VAL A 123 0.88 4.03 4.45
C VAL A 123 -0.12 2.96 4.01
N LEU A 124 -1.09 2.64 4.88
CA LEU A 124 -2.11 1.63 4.60
C LEU A 124 -2.95 1.98 3.37
N ILE A 125 -3.35 3.25 3.19
CA ILE A 125 -4.06 3.71 1.98
C ILE A 125 -3.28 3.32 0.71
N VAL A 126 -1.97 3.56 0.68
CA VAL A 126 -1.13 3.24 -0.48
C VAL A 126 -1.00 1.72 -0.67
N VAL A 127 -0.88 0.96 0.42
CA VAL A 127 -0.80 -0.51 0.38
C VAL A 127 -2.10 -1.10 -0.17
N PHE A 128 -3.25 -0.68 0.34
CA PHE A 128 -4.57 -1.11 -0.14
C PHE A 128 -4.78 -0.73 -1.60
N ALA A 129 -4.49 0.50 -2.00
CA ALA A 129 -4.60 0.95 -3.39
C ALA A 129 -3.72 0.12 -4.35
N ARG A 130 -2.51 -0.27 -3.92
CA ARG A 130 -1.63 -1.18 -4.69
C ARG A 130 -2.21 -2.59 -4.78
N GLY A 131 -2.83 -3.08 -3.71
CA GLY A 131 -3.52 -4.38 -3.66
C GLY A 131 -4.69 -4.44 -4.64
N VAL A 132 -5.60 -3.47 -4.60
CA VAL A 132 -6.76 -3.37 -5.51
C VAL A 132 -6.31 -3.31 -6.97
N ARG A 133 -5.31 -2.48 -7.29
CA ARG A 133 -4.76 -2.40 -8.66
C ARG A 133 -4.19 -3.74 -9.13
N ARG A 134 -3.47 -4.45 -8.27
CA ARG A 134 -2.91 -5.77 -8.60
C ARG A 134 -4.03 -6.78 -8.85
N ALA A 135 -5.05 -6.81 -8.01
CA ALA A 135 -6.20 -7.71 -8.17
C ALA A 135 -6.92 -7.47 -9.51
N GLY A 136 -7.14 -6.21 -9.88
CA GLY A 136 -7.74 -5.85 -11.18
C GLY A 136 -6.91 -6.29 -12.38
N LEU A 137 -5.58 -6.13 -12.33
CA LEU A 137 -4.69 -6.60 -13.39
C LEU A 137 -4.69 -8.14 -13.52
N VAL A 138 -4.73 -8.86 -12.40
CA VAL A 138 -4.84 -10.33 -12.40
C VAL A 138 -6.19 -10.77 -12.98
N ALA A 139 -7.28 -10.13 -12.58
CA ALA A 139 -8.60 -10.43 -13.12
C ALA A 139 -8.68 -10.19 -14.63
N ALA A 140 -8.15 -9.07 -15.12
CA ALA A 140 -8.08 -8.76 -16.55
C ALA A 140 -7.28 -9.81 -17.34
N ALA A 141 -6.11 -10.21 -16.83
CA ALA A 141 -5.28 -11.23 -17.48
C ALA A 141 -5.98 -12.60 -17.53
N LEU A 142 -6.72 -12.98 -16.48
CA LEU A 142 -7.49 -14.23 -16.48
C LEU A 142 -8.63 -14.19 -17.49
N VAL A 143 -9.35 -13.06 -17.60
CA VAL A 143 -10.41 -12.88 -18.60
C VAL A 143 -9.86 -12.97 -20.02
N GLU A 144 -8.69 -12.38 -20.29
CA GLU A 144 -8.04 -12.44 -21.60
C GLU A 144 -7.56 -13.85 -21.97
N GLN A 145 -7.20 -14.67 -20.99
CA GLN A 145 -6.73 -16.05 -21.22
C GLN A 145 -7.86 -17.06 -21.53
N VAL A 146 -9.09 -16.81 -21.06
CA VAL A 146 -10.21 -17.76 -21.25
C VAL A 146 -10.55 -18.03 -22.73
N PRO A 147 -10.70 -17.01 -23.60
CA PRO A 147 -10.99 -17.24 -25.02
C PRO A 147 -9.83 -17.92 -25.75
N VAL A 148 -8.58 -17.59 -25.42
CA VAL A 148 -7.39 -18.17 -26.04
C VAL A 148 -7.28 -19.65 -25.68
N ALA A 149 -7.41 -19.98 -24.39
CA ALA A 149 -7.39 -21.36 -23.94
C ALA A 149 -8.53 -22.20 -24.53
N ALA A 150 -9.73 -21.60 -24.69
CA ALA A 150 -10.86 -22.27 -25.33
C ALA A 150 -10.61 -22.51 -26.84
N ALA A 151 -10.02 -21.54 -27.54
CA ALA A 151 -9.67 -21.67 -28.95
C ALA A 151 -8.58 -22.74 -29.17
N ASP A 152 -7.54 -22.76 -28.32
CA ASP A 152 -6.48 -23.76 -28.38
C ASP A 152 -7.02 -25.18 -28.11
N ALA A 153 -7.93 -25.32 -27.15
CA ALA A 153 -8.59 -26.59 -26.86
C ALA A 153 -9.48 -27.07 -28.03
N ALA A 154 -10.23 -26.16 -28.65
CA ALA A 154 -11.06 -26.48 -29.82
C ALA A 154 -10.20 -26.87 -31.04
N ALA A 155 -9.09 -26.18 -31.27
CA ALA A 155 -8.15 -26.51 -32.34
C ALA A 155 -7.49 -27.88 -32.13
N HIS A 156 -7.14 -28.21 -30.88
CA HIS A 156 -6.57 -29.52 -30.55
C HIS A 156 -7.58 -30.65 -30.74
N ALA A 157 -8.84 -30.45 -30.35
CA ALA A 157 -9.91 -31.43 -30.56
C ALA A 157 -10.16 -31.67 -32.06
N ALA A 158 -10.25 -30.59 -32.86
CA ALA A 158 -10.43 -30.70 -34.31
C ALA A 158 -9.27 -31.44 -35.00
N ALA A 159 -8.03 -31.25 -34.53
CA ALA A 159 -6.88 -31.98 -35.04
C ALA A 159 -6.99 -33.48 -34.75
N ILE A 160 -7.42 -33.87 -33.55
CA ILE A 160 -7.64 -35.28 -33.19
C ILE A 160 -8.72 -35.91 -34.09
N ASP A 161 -9.86 -35.23 -34.26
CA ASP A 161 -10.95 -35.72 -35.10
C ASP A 161 -10.50 -35.93 -36.56
N SER A 162 -9.67 -35.03 -37.09
CA SER A 162 -9.13 -35.18 -38.45
C SER A 162 -8.23 -36.41 -38.62
N VAL A 163 -7.41 -36.72 -37.61
CA VAL A 163 -6.52 -37.89 -37.62
C VAL A 163 -7.32 -39.18 -37.51
N VAL A 164 -8.37 -39.20 -36.68
CA VAL A 164 -9.27 -40.35 -36.55
C VAL A 164 -9.99 -40.61 -37.87
N ALA A 165 -10.54 -39.57 -38.50
CA ALA A 165 -11.24 -39.69 -39.78
C ALA A 165 -10.32 -40.19 -40.91
N GLU A 166 -9.06 -39.71 -40.98
CA GLU A 166 -8.07 -40.24 -41.93
C GLU A 166 -7.79 -41.73 -41.69
N HIS A 167 -7.71 -42.16 -40.43
CA HIS A 167 -7.43 -43.55 -40.08
C HIS A 167 -8.61 -44.47 -40.45
N GLU A 168 -9.85 -44.04 -40.20
CA GLU A 168 -11.06 -44.78 -40.57
C GLU A 168 -11.20 -44.91 -42.09
N HIS A 169 -11.01 -43.81 -42.84
CA HIS A 169 -11.04 -43.85 -44.30
C HIS A 169 -9.95 -44.78 -44.88
N ALA A 170 -8.75 -44.76 -44.31
CA ALA A 170 -7.68 -45.68 -44.72
C ALA A 170 -8.04 -47.15 -44.45
N GLN A 171 -8.70 -47.45 -43.33
CA GLN A 171 -9.20 -48.81 -43.02
C GLN A 171 -10.30 -49.26 -43.98
N GLU A 172 -11.30 -48.41 -44.24
CA GLU A 172 -12.39 -48.72 -45.17
C GLU A 172 -11.85 -49.01 -46.58
N HIS A 173 -10.92 -48.18 -47.06
CA HIS A 173 -10.30 -48.37 -48.36
C HIS A 173 -9.48 -49.68 -48.40
N ALA A 174 -8.74 -50.00 -47.34
CA ALA A 174 -7.99 -51.25 -47.24
C ALA A 174 -8.91 -52.49 -47.24
N LEU A 175 -10.04 -52.43 -46.51
CA LEU A 175 -11.04 -53.50 -46.46
C LEU A 175 -11.73 -53.69 -47.82
N ALA A 176 -12.07 -52.61 -48.52
CA ALA A 176 -12.67 -52.66 -49.85
C ALA A 176 -11.74 -53.33 -50.86
N THR A 177 -10.45 -52.93 -50.88
CA THR A 177 -9.45 -53.56 -51.76
C THR A 177 -9.28 -55.06 -51.46
N ALA A 178 -9.23 -55.43 -50.18
CA ALA A 178 -9.08 -56.82 -49.76
C ALA A 178 -10.31 -57.71 -50.06
N GLN A 179 -11.52 -57.13 -50.12
CA GLN A 179 -12.74 -57.84 -50.53
C GLN A 179 -12.78 -58.07 -52.04
N VAL A 180 -12.32 -57.10 -52.83
CA VAL A 180 -12.21 -57.22 -54.29
C VAL A 180 -11.24 -58.34 -54.66
N ASP A 181 -10.07 -58.41 -53.99
CA ASP A 181 -9.07 -59.46 -54.23
C ASP A 181 -9.53 -60.87 -53.83
N ARG A 182 -10.50 -61.01 -52.92
CA ARG A 182 -11.09 -62.33 -52.56
C ARG A 182 -12.20 -62.80 -53.50
N ALA A 183 -12.76 -61.90 -54.30
CA ALA A 183 -13.87 -62.21 -55.21
C ALA A 183 -13.41 -62.56 -56.64
N ALA A 184 -12.11 -62.41 -56.93
CA ALA A 184 -11.44 -62.79 -58.17
C ALA A 184 -10.77 -64.17 -58.05
#